data_AF-A0A497S7U5-F1
#
_entry.id   AF-A0A497S7U5-F1
#
_cell.length_a   1.000
_cell.length_b   1.000
_cell.length_c   1.000
_cell.angle_alpha   90.00
_cell.angle_beta   90.00
_cell.angle_gamma   90.00
#
_symmetry.space_group_name_H-M   'P 1'
#
loop_
_entity.id
_entity.type
_entity.pdbx_description
1 polymer ?
#
loop_
_entity_poly.entity_id
_entity_poly.type
_entity_poly.pdbx_seq_one_letter_code
_entity_poly.pdbx_strand_id
1 'polypeptide(L)' 'MKISTCGVVCEYCPRYRIKKCSGCNPNPYCGIPDCAEVRGVEYCFLCDDFPCDRHYGRCNNLVIFDKKWLDFIKKEKEDE' A
#
# COMPACT_ATOMS: atom_id res chain seq x y z
N MET A 1 -11.10 4.63 11.52
CA MET A 1 -10.85 4.60 10.07
C MET A 1 -9.47 5.18 9.84
N LYS A 2 -8.49 4.32 9.64
CA LYS A 2 -7.09 4.67 9.35
C LYS A 2 -6.91 4.56 7.85
N ILE A 3 -6.84 5.71 7.20
CA ILE A 3 -6.53 5.79 5.78
C ILE A 3 -5.02 5.56 5.62
N SER A 4 -4.65 4.68 4.70
CA SER A 4 -3.26 4.49 4.32
C SER A 4 -2.76 5.64 3.46
N THR A 5 -1.45 5.82 3.42
CA THR A 5 -0.78 6.77 2.51
C THR A 5 -1.21 6.60 1.05
N CYS A 6 -1.54 5.37 0.63
CA CYS A 6 -1.98 5.05 -0.72
C CYS A 6 -3.50 5.24 -0.97
N GLY A 7 -4.26 5.67 0.05
CA GLY A 7 -5.70 5.94 -0.05
C GLY A 7 -6.61 4.75 0.25
N VAL A 8 -6.06 3.57 0.52
CA VAL A 8 -6.82 2.38 0.96
C VAL A 8 -7.14 2.48 2.45
N VAL A 9 -8.31 2.03 2.87
CA VAL A 9 -8.67 1.96 4.28
C VAL A 9 -8.02 0.74 4.93
N CYS A 10 -7.13 0.97 5.91
CA CYS A 10 -6.33 -0.08 6.56
C CYS A 10 -7.20 -1.14 7.23
N GLU A 11 -8.34 -0.74 7.83
CA GLU A 11 -9.22 -1.68 8.53
C GLU A 11 -9.81 -2.77 7.62
N TYR A 12 -9.84 -2.56 6.30
CA TYR A 12 -10.30 -3.57 5.34
C TYR A 12 -9.14 -4.37 4.72
N CYS A 13 -7.89 -4.08 5.06
CA CYS A 13 -6.72 -4.84 4.60
C CYS A 13 -6.64 -6.20 5.32
N PRO A 14 -6.56 -7.34 4.61
CA PRO A 14 -6.47 -8.67 5.22
C PRO A 14 -5.34 -8.79 6.25
N ARG A 15 -4.14 -8.27 5.94
CA ARG A 15 -2.99 -8.31 6.86
C ARG A 15 -3.20 -7.52 8.15
N TYR A 16 -3.91 -6.39 8.06
CA TYR A 16 -4.22 -5.58 9.24
C TYR A 16 -5.20 -6.32 10.15
N ARG A 17 -6.22 -6.98 9.57
CA ARG A 17 -7.21 -7.77 10.32
C ARG A 17 -6.59 -8.95 11.07
N ILE A 18 -5.61 -9.64 10.46
CA ILE A 18 -4.88 -10.75 11.10
C ILE A 18 -3.67 -10.28 11.94
N LYS A 19 -3.54 -8.98 12.21
CA LYS A 19 -2.47 -8.38 13.05
C LYS A 19 -1.03 -8.63 12.55
N LYS A 20 -0.83 -8.98 11.26
CA LYS A 20 0.49 -9.10 10.60
C LYS A 20 0.99 -7.76 10.01
N CYS A 21 0.28 -6.66 10.27
CA CYS A 21 0.62 -5.31 9.82
C CYS A 21 0.17 -4.27 10.86
N SER A 22 1.04 -3.32 11.20
CA SER A 22 0.74 -2.18 12.10
C SER A 22 0.05 -1.00 11.39
N GLY A 23 -0.17 -1.12 10.08
CA GLY A 23 -0.67 -0.07 9.20
C GLY A 23 0.39 0.38 8.19
N CYS A 24 0.01 1.23 7.26
CA CYS A 24 0.90 1.60 6.14
C CYS A 24 2.11 2.45 6.53
N ASN A 25 2.24 2.91 7.77
CA ASN A 25 3.45 3.59 8.22
C ASN A 25 3.83 3.13 9.64
N PRO A 26 5.02 2.54 9.84
CA PRO A 26 6.00 2.06 8.84
C PRO A 26 5.56 0.75 8.15
N ASN A 27 5.90 0.55 6.86
CA ASN A 27 5.57 -0.69 6.12
C ASN A 27 6.76 -1.18 5.26
N PRO A 28 7.43 -2.29 5.64
CA PRO A 28 8.60 -2.79 4.90
C PRO A 28 8.26 -3.49 3.57
N TYR A 29 6.98 -3.71 3.27
CA TYR A 29 6.54 -4.47 2.10
C TYR A 29 6.09 -3.60 0.93
N CYS A 30 5.87 -2.30 1.13
CA CYS A 30 5.38 -1.40 0.10
C CYS A 30 6.18 -0.11 0.15
N GLY A 31 6.71 0.32 -1.00
CA GLY A 31 7.49 1.56 -1.09
C GLY A 31 6.67 2.84 -1.27
N ILE A 32 5.34 2.80 -1.09
CA ILE A 32 4.49 4.00 -1.15
C ILE A 32 4.75 4.98 0.01
N PRO A 33 4.85 4.54 1.27
CA PRO A 33 5.09 5.44 2.39
C PRO A 33 6.43 6.18 2.25
N ASP A 34 7.50 5.47 1.92
CA ASP A 34 8.82 6.06 1.64
C ASP A 34 8.75 7.06 0.47
N CYS A 35 8.00 6.74 -0.59
CA CYS A 35 7.82 7.64 -1.72
C CYS A 35 7.05 8.92 -1.34
N ALA A 36 6.06 8.81 -0.45
CA ALA A 36 5.28 9.94 0.02
C ALA A 36 6.12 10.85 0.93
N GLU A 37 6.94 10.26 1.80
CA GLU A 37 7.92 10.97 2.62
C GLU A 37 8.92 11.74 1.75
N VAL A 38 9.55 11.09 0.77
CA VAL A 38 10.49 11.74 -0.17
C VAL A 38 9.83 12.88 -0.96
N ARG A 39 8.55 12.73 -1.31
CA ARG A 39 7.79 13.75 -2.05
C ARG A 39 7.17 14.83 -1.15
N GLY A 40 7.29 14.71 0.17
CA GLY A 40 6.73 15.67 1.11
C GLY A 40 5.20 15.73 1.13
N VAL A 41 4.52 14.62 0.82
CA VAL A 41 3.05 14.55 0.78
C VAL A 41 2.52 13.52 1.79
N GLU A 42 1.38 13.81 2.43
CA GLU A 42 0.78 12.90 3.42
C GLU A 42 0.08 11.71 2.75
N TYR A 43 -0.54 11.94 1.58
CA TYR A 43 -1.25 10.94 0.81
C TYR A 43 -0.86 11.02 -0.66
N CYS A 44 -0.93 9.90 -1.37
CA CYS A 44 -0.69 9.87 -2.81
C CYS A 44 -1.63 10.83 -3.57
N PHE A 45 -2.87 11.03 -3.10
CA PHE A 45 -3.82 11.97 -3.72
C PHE A 45 -3.43 13.46 -3.58
N LEU A 46 -2.45 13.78 -2.73
CA LEU A 46 -1.89 15.13 -2.60
C LEU A 46 -0.64 15.33 -3.46
N CYS A 47 -0.19 14.30 -4.19
CA CYS A 47 0.93 14.39 -5.10
C CYS A 47 0.48 14.91 -6.47
N ASP A 48 1.17 15.94 -6.99
CA ASP A 48 0.87 16.50 -8.32
C ASP A 48 1.03 15.48 -9.46
N ASP A 49 1.91 14.49 -9.28
CA ASP A 49 2.14 13.43 -10.27
C ASP A 49 1.13 12.28 -10.15
N PHE A 50 0.11 12.38 -9.29
CA PHE A 50 -0.84 11.29 -9.10
C PHE A 50 -1.85 11.17 -10.26
N PRO A 51 -2.12 9.95 -10.78
CA PRO A 51 -1.45 8.69 -10.49
C PRO A 51 -0.12 8.57 -11.26
N CYS A 52 0.99 8.33 -10.55
CA CYS A 52 2.29 8.15 -11.19
C CYS A 52 2.54 6.69 -11.59
N ASP A 53 3.62 6.43 -12.33
CA ASP A 53 4.04 5.10 -12.82
C ASP A 53 4.00 3.99 -11.76
N ARG A 54 4.27 4.31 -10.48
CA ARG A 54 4.16 3.35 -9.38
C ARG A 54 2.77 2.73 -9.36
N HIS A 55 1.70 3.53 -9.42
CA HIS A 55 0.31 3.06 -9.37
C HIS A 55 -0.08 2.13 -10.52
N TYR A 56 0.70 2.12 -11.60
CA TYR A 56 0.54 1.24 -12.75
C TYR A 56 1.42 -0.03 -12.69
N GLY A 57 2.00 -0.36 -11.52
CA GLY A 57 2.83 -1.56 -11.35
C GLY A 57 4.21 -1.45 -11.98
N ARG A 58 4.62 -0.25 -12.41
CA ARG A 58 5.99 0.02 -12.87
C ARG A 58 6.88 0.26 -11.64
N CYS A 59 8.19 0.06 -11.82
CA CYS A 59 9.21 0.13 -10.75
C CYS A 59 9.27 -1.08 -9.79
N ASN A 60 8.74 -2.25 -10.17
CA ASN A 60 8.81 -3.50 -9.38
C ASN A 60 8.31 -3.31 -7.92
N ASN A 61 7.35 -2.41 -7.72
CA ASN A 61 6.74 -2.13 -6.43
C ASN A 61 5.47 -2.96 -6.28
N LEU A 62 5.24 -3.49 -5.07
CA LEU A 62 3.96 -4.05 -4.66
C LEU A 62 2.95 -2.90 -4.48
N VAL A 63 2.50 -2.30 -5.58
CA VAL A 63 1.38 -1.38 -5.50
C VAL A 63 0.11 -2.12 -5.15
N ILE A 64 -0.87 -1.36 -4.65
CA ILE A 64 -2.12 -1.88 -4.10
C ILE A 64 -2.75 -2.96 -5.01
N PHE A 65 -2.58 -2.90 -6.33
CA PHE A 65 -3.12 -3.89 -7.25
C PHE A 65 -2.11 -4.45 -8.26
N ASP A 66 -0.84 -4.61 -7.90
CA ASP A 66 0.06 -5.43 -8.72
C ASP A 66 -0.30 -6.92 -8.61
N LYS A 67 -0.07 -7.70 -9.67
CA LYS A 67 -0.35 -9.14 -9.67
C LYS A 67 0.37 -9.85 -8.52
N LYS A 68 1.64 -9.52 -8.23
CA LYS A 68 2.39 -10.15 -7.13
C LYS A 68 1.78 -9.81 -5.77
N TRP A 69 1.29 -8.57 -5.60
CA TRP A 69 0.59 -8.18 -4.38
C TRP A 69 -0.74 -8.92 -4.25
N LEU A 70 -1.52 -9.02 -5.33
CA LEU A 70 -2.77 -9.78 -5.36
C LEU A 70 -2.56 -11.25 -5.02
N ASP A 71 -1.55 -11.89 -5.61
CA ASP A 71 -1.19 -13.28 -5.32
C ASP A 71 -0.75 -13.46 -3.85
N PHE A 72 0.01 -12.50 -3.31
CA PHE A 72 0.40 -12.48 -1.89
C PHE A 72 -0.80 -12.33 -0.96
N ILE A 73 -1.71 -11.39 -1.24
CA ILE A 73 -2.91 -11.18 -0.43
C ILE A 73 -3.87 -12.36 -0.52
N LYS A 74 -3.97 -13.01 -1.69
CA LYS A 74 -4.78 -14.23 -1.84
C LYS A 74 -4.34 -15.30 -0.85
N LYS A 75 -3.02 -15.53 -0.72
CA LYS A 75 -2.47 -16.48 0.28
C LYS A 75 -2.84 -16.07 1.71
N GLU A 76 -2.66 -14.80 2.06
CA GLU A 76 -3.01 -14.31 3.41
C GLU A 76 -4.51 -14.43 3.74
N LYS A 77 -5.39 -14.41 2.73
CA LYS A 77 -6.84 -14.65 2.91
C LYS A 77 -7.22 -16.12 3.01
N GLU A 78 -6.41 -17.01 2.43
CA GLU A 78 -6.59 -18.46 2.57
C GLU A 78 -6.14 -18.95 3.97
N ASP A 79 -5.28 -18.16 4.65
CA ASP A 79 -4.79 -18.40 6.01
C ASP A 79 -5.63 -17.72 7.13
N GLU A 80 -6.67 -16.94 6.79
CA GLU A 80 -7.59 -16.21 7.70
C GLU A 80 -8.74 -17.10 8.19
#